data_AF-A0A7J6TUE3-F1
#
_entry.id   AF-A0A7J6TUE3-F1
#
_cell.length_a   1.000
_cell.length_b   1.000
_cell.length_c   1.000
_cell.angle_alpha   90.00
_cell.angle_beta   90.00
_cell.angle_gamma   90.00
#
_symmetry.space_group_name_H-M   'P 1'
#
loop_
_entity.id
_entity.type
_entity.pdbx_description
1 polymer ?
#
loop_
_entity_poly.entity_id
_entity_poly.type
_entity_poly.pdbx_seq_one_letter_code
_entity_poly.pdbx_strand_id
1 'polypeptide(L)'
;MEGSLSALSFTRLGDTLSTIGAANIGTWQVDVALTTSDRRLKERIIPLKRSLASTTAAAGQVEDEKQIGEWLLRELRPVAFDLKDDKDHRTRFGFIAQDLEHILPEVVHTHSSEPESSEDDLSAGQLKSVLYQDLIAVLTVALQEQQATIQSLTVNLTALTDEVRDLRTQLDERIRVLEEHAGLTAR
;
A
#
# COMPACT_ATOMS: atom_id res chain seq x y z
N MET A 1 1.80 65.70 -14.26
CA MET A 1 2.23 64.53 -15.08
C MET A 1 3.02 63.61 -14.17
N GLU A 2 2.34 62.78 -13.39
CA GLU A 2 2.84 61.62 -12.65
C GLU A 2 1.55 60.76 -12.49
N GLY A 3 1.43 59.53 -12.95
CA GLY A 3 2.29 58.38 -12.73
C GLY A 3 1.57 57.43 -11.76
N SER A 4 0.53 56.72 -12.23
CA SER A 4 -0.15 55.69 -11.43
C SER A 4 -0.32 54.44 -12.28
N LEU A 5 0.56 53.47 -12.04
CA LEU A 5 0.50 52.13 -12.60
C LEU A 5 -0.76 51.42 -12.08
N SER A 6 -1.58 50.95 -13.01
CA SER A 6 -2.74 50.11 -12.74
C SER A 6 -2.29 48.79 -12.11
N ALA A 7 -2.42 48.66 -10.79
CA ALA A 7 -2.30 47.38 -10.10
C ALA A 7 -3.54 46.54 -10.43
N LEU A 8 -3.34 45.48 -11.22
CA LEU A 8 -4.32 44.47 -11.55
C LEU A 8 -4.84 43.83 -10.24
N SER A 9 -6.09 44.08 -9.90
CA SER A 9 -6.80 43.36 -8.84
C SER A 9 -7.07 41.93 -9.31
N PHE A 10 -6.33 40.99 -8.75
CA PHE A 10 -6.60 39.56 -8.92
C PHE A 10 -7.83 39.19 -8.09
N THR A 11 -8.98 39.07 -8.73
CA THR A 11 -10.22 38.58 -8.12
C THR A 11 -10.01 37.15 -7.63
N ARG A 12 -10.05 36.97 -6.30
CA ARG A 12 -10.10 35.67 -5.63
C ARG A 12 -11.45 35.02 -5.95
N LEU A 13 -11.46 34.04 -6.84
CA LEU A 13 -12.60 33.15 -7.03
C LEU A 13 -12.27 31.83 -6.34
N GLY A 14 -12.84 31.64 -5.18
CA GLY A 14 -12.71 30.45 -4.36
C GLY A 14 -13.95 30.31 -3.51
N ASP A 15 -15.10 30.22 -4.17
CA ASP A 15 -16.36 29.86 -3.54
C ASP A 15 -16.28 28.37 -3.15
N THR A 16 -15.95 28.09 -1.90
CA THR A 16 -16.26 26.77 -1.31
C THR A 16 -17.73 26.78 -0.93
N LEU A 17 -18.59 26.28 -1.82
CA LEU A 17 -20.00 26.05 -1.55
C LEU A 17 -20.26 24.54 -1.45
N SER A 18 -20.59 24.07 -0.24
CA SER A 18 -21.54 22.96 -0.04
C SER A 18 -21.93 22.87 1.44
N THR A 19 -22.94 23.68 1.78
CA THR A 19 -24.07 23.45 2.69
C THR A 19 -24.21 22.05 3.31
N ILE A 20 -24.13 22.04 4.65
CA ILE A 20 -25.07 21.46 5.63
C ILE A 20 -26.15 20.49 5.13
N GLY A 21 -26.21 19.30 5.73
CA GLY A 21 -27.46 18.56 5.96
C GLY A 21 -27.75 17.37 5.04
N ALA A 22 -27.88 16.20 5.66
CA ALA A 22 -28.42 14.93 5.16
C ALA A 22 -27.52 14.06 4.26
N ALA A 23 -27.21 12.88 4.82
CA ALA A 23 -27.07 11.57 4.18
C ALA A 23 -26.34 11.52 2.82
N ASN A 24 -25.01 11.40 2.87
CA ASN A 24 -24.25 10.83 1.76
C ASN A 24 -23.13 9.95 2.32
N ILE A 25 -23.49 8.72 2.72
CA ILE A 25 -22.52 7.67 3.03
C ILE A 25 -21.97 7.16 1.69
N GLY A 26 -21.02 7.89 1.08
CA GLY A 26 -20.26 7.39 -0.06
C GLY A 26 -20.05 8.31 -1.27
N THR A 27 -19.93 9.63 -1.12
CA THR A 27 -19.49 10.48 -2.23
C THR A 27 -18.01 10.27 -2.55
N TRP A 28 -17.75 9.63 -3.70
CA TRP A 28 -16.47 9.73 -4.40
C TRP A 28 -16.58 10.93 -5.35
N GLN A 29 -16.04 12.07 -4.92
CA GLN A 29 -15.85 13.20 -5.81
C GLN A 29 -14.36 13.57 -5.80
N VAL A 30 -13.68 13.26 -6.89
CA VAL A 30 -12.32 13.76 -7.14
C VAL A 30 -12.34 14.44 -8.49
N ASP A 31 -12.54 15.76 -8.48
CA ASP A 31 -12.54 16.61 -9.69
C ASP A 31 -11.10 16.99 -10.12
N VAL A 32 -10.17 16.03 -10.02
CA VAL A 32 -8.69 16.14 -9.97
C VAL A 32 -8.13 16.26 -8.54
N ALA A 33 -7.53 15.18 -8.04
CA ALA A 33 -6.76 15.15 -6.78
C ALA A 33 -5.38 15.81 -6.96
N LEU A 34 -5.34 17.09 -7.30
CA LEU A 34 -4.12 17.90 -7.23
C LEU A 34 -3.84 18.21 -5.75
N THR A 35 -3.13 17.32 -5.09
CA THR A 35 -2.66 17.55 -3.71
C THR A 35 -1.28 18.21 -3.76
N THR A 36 -1.13 19.40 -3.16
CA THR A 36 0.17 20.08 -3.08
C THR A 36 1.15 19.22 -2.24
N SER A 37 2.26 18.79 -2.86
CA SER A 37 3.20 17.82 -2.27
C SER A 37 4.67 18.29 -2.39
N ASP A 38 4.93 19.58 -2.19
CA ASP A 38 6.28 20.17 -2.26
C ASP A 38 7.12 19.75 -1.04
N ARG A 39 8.40 19.36 -1.27
CA ARG A 39 9.37 19.04 -0.21
C ARG A 39 9.57 20.20 0.76
N ARG A 40 9.48 21.45 0.29
CA ARG A 40 9.66 22.64 1.16
C ARG A 40 8.57 22.79 2.21
N LEU A 41 7.42 22.15 2.01
CA LEU A 41 6.29 22.15 2.93
C LEU A 41 6.28 20.91 3.85
N LYS A 42 7.28 20.02 3.72
CA LYS A 42 7.37 18.78 4.48
C LYS A 42 8.58 18.81 5.40
N GLU A 43 8.37 18.40 6.64
CA GLU A 43 9.43 18.24 7.64
C GLU A 43 9.53 16.77 8.07
N ARG A 44 10.65 16.39 8.71
CA ARG A 44 10.89 15.03 9.23
C ARG A 44 10.65 13.91 8.20
N ILE A 45 11.19 14.08 6.99
CA ILE A 45 11.11 13.09 5.91
C ILE A 45 11.99 11.88 6.27
N ILE A 46 11.37 10.81 6.77
CA ILE A 46 12.02 9.55 7.11
C ILE A 46 11.51 8.41 6.21
N PRO A 47 12.29 7.33 6.00
CA PRO A 47 11.79 6.16 5.29
C PRO A 47 10.54 5.60 5.97
N LEU A 48 9.48 5.35 5.19
CA LEU A 48 8.19 4.91 5.73
C LEU A 48 8.31 3.61 6.54
N LYS A 49 9.18 2.68 6.12
CA LYS A 49 9.51 1.45 6.86
C LYS A 49 9.90 1.72 8.32
N ARG A 50 10.70 2.75 8.56
CA ARG A 50 11.13 3.14 9.91
C ARG A 50 9.97 3.71 10.72
N SER A 51 9.10 4.49 10.09
CA SER A 51 7.88 5.00 10.74
C SER A 51 6.98 3.83 11.16
N LEU A 52 6.69 2.93 10.23
CA LEU A 52 5.88 1.74 10.48
C LEU A 52 6.52 0.82 11.53
N ALA A 53 7.83 0.61 11.49
CA ALA A 53 8.56 -0.19 12.47
C ALA A 53 8.39 0.35 13.89
N SER A 54 8.42 1.67 14.07
CA SER A 54 8.20 2.27 15.39
C SER A 54 6.78 2.03 15.89
N THR A 55 5.79 2.06 15.01
CA THR A 55 4.37 1.81 15.33
C THR A 55 4.12 0.32 15.62
N THR A 56 4.67 -0.59 14.82
CA THR A 56 4.51 -2.05 15.01
C THR A 56 5.30 -2.57 16.20
N ALA A 57 6.46 -1.97 16.50
CA ALA A 57 7.23 -2.29 17.71
C ALA A 57 6.48 -1.84 18.97
N ALA A 58 5.84 -0.67 18.94
CA ALA A 58 4.96 -0.24 20.03
C ALA A 58 3.74 -1.17 20.21
N ALA A 59 3.24 -1.76 19.12
CA ALA A 59 2.17 -2.75 19.13
C ALA A 59 2.63 -4.19 19.49
N GLY A 60 3.94 -4.44 19.63
CA GLY A 60 4.51 -5.74 19.97
C GLY A 60 4.36 -6.83 18.89
N GLN A 61 4.16 -6.45 17.62
CA GLN A 61 3.84 -7.39 16.55
C GLN A 61 5.04 -7.78 15.67
N VAL A 62 5.94 -6.84 15.36
CA VAL A 62 7.08 -7.09 14.45
C VAL A 62 8.30 -6.30 14.93
N GLU A 63 9.40 -7.00 15.22
CA GLU A 63 10.68 -6.40 15.65
C GLU A 63 11.63 -6.13 14.48
N ASP A 64 11.51 -6.88 13.38
CA ASP A 64 12.41 -6.77 12.21
C ASP A 64 11.80 -5.89 11.11
N GLU A 65 12.46 -4.76 10.81
CA GLU A 65 12.07 -3.82 9.77
C GLU A 65 11.87 -4.48 8.40
N LYS A 66 12.58 -5.59 8.10
CA LYS A 66 12.52 -6.27 6.80
C LYS A 66 11.29 -7.13 6.58
N GLN A 67 10.55 -7.45 7.63
CA GLN A 67 9.41 -8.37 7.58
C GLN A 67 8.06 -7.64 7.68
N ILE A 68 8.08 -6.33 7.87
CA ILE A 68 6.88 -5.51 8.06
C ILE A 68 6.00 -5.54 6.80
N GLY A 69 6.57 -5.38 5.61
CA GLY A 69 5.80 -5.39 4.37
C GLY A 69 5.16 -6.75 4.10
N GLU A 70 5.89 -7.84 4.36
CA GLU A 70 5.36 -9.20 4.21
C GLU A 70 4.22 -9.47 5.21
N TRP A 71 4.44 -9.12 6.49
CA TRP A 71 3.42 -9.25 7.52
C TRP A 71 2.16 -8.45 7.14
N LEU A 72 2.34 -7.22 6.66
CA LEU A 72 1.24 -6.35 6.30
C LEU A 72 0.42 -6.92 5.12
N LEU A 73 1.09 -7.38 4.06
CA LEU A 73 0.40 -7.98 2.91
C LEU A 73 -0.38 -9.24 3.29
N ARG A 74 0.06 -9.97 4.32
CA ARG A 74 -0.65 -11.13 4.85
C ARG A 74 -1.89 -10.75 5.66
N GLU A 75 -1.83 -9.64 6.41
CA GLU A 75 -2.91 -9.23 7.29
C GLU A 75 -3.99 -8.40 6.57
N LEU A 76 -3.61 -7.66 5.53
CA LEU A 76 -4.55 -6.88 4.73
C LEU A 76 -5.55 -7.78 3.99
N ARG A 77 -6.84 -7.55 4.23
CA ARG A 77 -7.95 -8.31 3.62
C ARG A 77 -8.77 -7.42 2.69
N PRO A 78 -8.51 -7.42 1.37
CA PRO A 78 -9.38 -6.76 0.42
C PRO A 78 -10.72 -7.48 0.34
N VAL A 79 -11.81 -6.72 0.29
CA VAL A 79 -13.18 -7.23 0.21
C VAL A 79 -13.92 -6.64 -0.99
N ALA A 80 -14.86 -7.41 -1.51
CA ALA A 80 -15.89 -6.91 -2.41
C ALA A 80 -17.15 -6.61 -1.59
N PHE A 81 -17.78 -5.45 -1.81
CA PHE A 81 -18.96 -5.05 -1.07
C PHE A 81 -19.92 -4.25 -1.95
N ASP A 82 -21.19 -4.34 -1.61
CA ASP A 82 -22.25 -3.49 -2.13
C ASP A 82 -22.67 -2.53 -1.01
N LEU A 83 -22.89 -1.25 -1.36
CA LEU A 83 -23.40 -0.28 -0.39
C LEU A 83 -24.90 -0.53 -0.16
N LYS A 84 -25.32 -0.48 1.11
CA LYS A 84 -26.73 -0.72 1.49
C LYS A 84 -27.72 0.25 0.84
N ASP A 85 -27.28 1.48 0.57
CA ASP A 85 -28.10 2.56 -0.01
C ASP A 85 -27.82 2.79 -1.52
N ASP A 86 -27.04 1.90 -2.15
CA ASP A 86 -26.76 2.01 -3.59
C ASP A 86 -27.87 1.33 -4.39
N LYS A 87 -28.71 2.15 -5.03
CA LYS A 87 -29.85 1.72 -5.86
C LYS A 87 -29.44 0.82 -7.03
N ASP A 88 -28.20 0.95 -7.50
CA ASP A 88 -27.68 0.17 -8.61
C ASP A 88 -26.99 -1.13 -8.15
N HIS A 89 -26.90 -1.39 -6.84
CA HIS A 89 -26.19 -2.52 -6.22
C HIS A 89 -24.83 -2.81 -6.89
N ARG A 90 -24.06 -1.76 -7.16
CA ARG A 90 -22.77 -1.91 -7.84
C ARG A 90 -21.76 -2.49 -6.88
N THR A 91 -21.19 -3.63 -7.26
CA THR A 91 -20.07 -4.22 -6.53
C THR A 91 -18.84 -3.33 -6.61
N ARG A 92 -18.31 -3.00 -5.44
CA ARG A 92 -17.09 -2.21 -5.26
C ARG A 92 -16.05 -3.06 -4.55
N PHE A 93 -14.79 -2.72 -4.75
CA PHE A 93 -13.66 -3.35 -4.07
C PHE A 93 -13.02 -2.35 -3.12
N GLY A 94 -12.61 -2.81 -1.95
CA GLY A 94 -11.94 -1.95 -0.98
C GLY A 94 -11.59 -2.70 0.29
N PHE A 95 -11.58 -1.98 1.40
CA PHE A 95 -11.24 -2.51 2.71
C PHE A 95 -12.28 -2.09 3.75
N ILE A 96 -12.42 -2.90 4.78
CA ILE A 96 -13.21 -2.58 5.96
C ILE A 96 -12.35 -1.71 6.89
N ALA A 97 -12.83 -0.52 7.22
CA ALA A 97 -12.07 0.44 8.01
C ALA A 97 -11.73 -0.07 9.42
N GLN A 98 -12.65 -0.83 10.04
CA GLN A 98 -12.46 -1.44 11.36
C GLN A 98 -11.34 -2.48 11.35
N ASP A 99 -11.29 -3.32 10.32
CA ASP A 99 -10.22 -4.32 10.16
C ASP A 99 -8.86 -3.62 9.95
N LEU A 100 -8.84 -2.56 9.13
CA LEU A 100 -7.62 -1.79 8.89
C LEU A 100 -7.11 -1.06 10.13
N GLU A 101 -8.00 -0.57 10.99
CA GLU A 101 -7.61 0.18 12.19
C GLU A 101 -6.77 -0.67 13.16
N HIS A 102 -7.03 -1.96 13.23
CA HIS A 102 -6.26 -2.89 14.05
C HIS A 102 -4.82 -3.10 13.53
N ILE A 103 -4.60 -2.91 12.23
CA ILE A 103 -3.34 -3.21 11.54
C ILE A 103 -2.53 -1.93 11.32
N LEU A 104 -3.20 -0.90 10.80
CA LEU A 104 -2.67 0.40 10.43
C LEU A 104 -3.63 1.50 10.93
N PRO A 105 -3.59 1.84 12.22
CA PRO A 105 -4.45 2.90 12.76
C PRO A 105 -4.18 4.26 12.09
N GLU A 106 -2.98 4.48 11.57
CA GLU A 106 -2.57 5.72 10.91
C GLU A 106 -3.34 6.02 9.61
N VAL A 107 -3.85 4.99 8.92
CA VAL A 107 -4.59 5.18 7.66
C VAL A 107 -6.10 5.28 7.84
N VAL A 108 -6.60 5.13 9.08
CA VAL A 108 -8.02 5.17 9.41
C VAL A 108 -8.34 6.44 10.19
N HIS A 109 -9.30 7.20 9.67
CA HIS A 109 -9.79 8.41 10.33
C HIS A 109 -11.17 8.16 10.91
N THR A 110 -11.31 8.46 12.20
CA THR A 110 -12.58 8.32 12.92
C THR A 110 -13.23 9.68 13.02
N HIS A 111 -14.37 9.84 12.35
CA HIS A 111 -15.21 11.02 12.46
C HIS A 111 -16.19 10.79 13.61
N SER A 112 -16.02 11.52 14.71
CA SER A 112 -17.08 11.70 15.68
C SER A 112 -18.15 12.59 15.07
N SER A 113 -19.22 11.98 14.56
CA SER A 113 -20.46 12.69 14.32
C SER A 113 -21.00 13.13 15.68
N GLU A 114 -21.02 14.45 15.93
CA GLU A 114 -21.89 15.00 16.97
C GLU A 114 -23.31 14.44 16.73
N PRO A 115 -24.05 14.07 17.79
CA PRO A 115 -25.35 13.44 17.66
C PRO A 115 -26.38 14.48 17.19
N GLU A 116 -26.39 14.74 15.89
CA GLU A 116 -27.49 15.43 15.23
C GLU A 116 -28.66 14.45 15.22
N SER A 117 -29.54 14.66 16.21
CA SER A 117 -30.86 14.05 16.42
C SER A 117 -31.52 13.53 15.15
N SER A 118 -31.21 12.28 14.79
CA SER A 118 -31.88 11.56 13.73
C SER A 118 -32.08 10.13 14.23
N GLU A 119 -33.35 9.74 14.32
CA GLU A 119 -33.90 8.51 14.92
C GLU A 119 -33.52 7.23 14.15
N ASP A 120 -32.43 7.25 13.38
CA ASP A 120 -31.89 6.08 12.70
C ASP A 120 -30.72 5.53 13.53
N ASP A 121 -30.86 4.28 14.00
CA ASP A 121 -29.90 3.48 14.77
C ASP A 121 -28.48 3.36 14.15
N LEU A 122 -28.26 3.93 12.97
CA LEU A 122 -26.96 4.04 12.30
C LEU A 122 -26.14 5.27 12.75
N SER A 123 -26.75 6.20 13.50
CA SER A 123 -26.15 7.49 13.89
C SER A 123 -25.40 7.47 15.25
N ALA A 124 -25.49 6.37 16.02
CA ALA A 124 -24.84 6.26 17.33
C ALA A 124 -23.36 5.82 17.27
N GLY A 125 -22.83 5.54 16.08
CA GLY A 125 -21.47 5.04 15.87
C GLY A 125 -20.55 6.07 15.21
N GLN A 126 -19.33 6.19 15.69
CA GLN A 126 -18.28 6.98 15.02
C GLN A 126 -18.05 6.42 13.60
N LEU A 127 -18.22 7.26 12.57
CA LEU A 127 -17.99 6.86 11.18
C LEU A 127 -16.48 6.76 10.93
N LYS A 128 -16.02 5.63 10.39
CA LYS A 128 -14.61 5.41 10.06
C LYS A 128 -14.38 5.49 8.57
N SER A 129 -13.38 6.27 8.17
CA SER A 129 -12.97 6.52 6.79
C SER A 129 -11.54 6.06 6.58
N VAL A 130 -11.21 5.59 5.37
CA VAL A 130 -9.86 5.12 5.03
C VAL A 130 -9.15 6.14 4.13
N LEU A 131 -7.92 6.50 4.48
CA LEU A 131 -7.03 7.34 3.69
C LEU A 131 -6.32 6.50 2.62
N TYR A 132 -6.99 6.30 1.48
CA TYR A 132 -6.45 5.48 0.38
C TYR A 132 -5.13 5.99 -0.19
N GLN A 133 -4.87 7.31 -0.16
CA GLN A 133 -3.59 7.88 -0.63
C GLN A 133 -2.40 7.37 0.21
N ASP A 134 -2.57 7.33 1.52
CA ASP A 134 -1.54 6.85 2.45
C ASP A 134 -1.41 5.33 2.37
N LEU A 135 -2.54 4.62 2.22
CA LEU A 135 -2.54 3.17 2.03
C LEU A 135 -1.73 2.76 0.78
N ILE A 136 -1.84 3.51 -0.32
CA ILE A 136 -1.04 3.25 -1.53
C ILE A 136 0.47 3.40 -1.26
N ALA A 137 0.87 4.41 -0.48
CA ALA A 137 2.26 4.60 -0.12
C ALA A 137 2.79 3.43 0.72
N VAL A 138 2.00 2.96 1.69
CA VAL A 138 2.32 1.79 2.52
C VAL A 138 2.43 0.52 1.67
N LEU A 139 1.46 0.27 0.79
CA LEU A 139 1.46 -0.88 -0.13
C LEU A 139 2.67 -0.87 -1.07
N THR A 140 3.07 0.31 -1.54
CA THR A 140 4.25 0.46 -2.41
C THR A 140 5.52 -0.01 -1.70
N VAL A 141 5.67 0.33 -0.42
CA VAL A 141 6.81 -0.11 0.39
C VAL A 141 6.81 -1.62 0.60
N ALA A 142 5.65 -2.20 0.89
CA ALA A 142 5.52 -3.65 1.04
C ALA A 142 5.84 -4.39 -0.27
N LEU A 143 5.38 -3.86 -1.41
CA LEU A 143 5.66 -4.43 -2.73
C LEU A 143 7.15 -4.33 -3.10
N GLN A 144 7.83 -3.23 -2.72
CA GLN A 144 9.29 -3.10 -2.90
C GLN A 144 10.07 -4.17 -2.11
N GLU A 145 9.62 -4.52 -0.90
CA GLU A 145 10.22 -5.60 -0.11
C GLU A 145 10.00 -6.97 -0.73
N GLN A 146 8.78 -7.23 -1.16
CA GLN A 146 8.45 -8.46 -1.86
C GLN A 146 9.29 -8.59 -3.14
N GLN A 147 9.47 -7.50 -3.89
CA GLN A 147 10.29 -7.47 -5.10
C GLN A 147 11.77 -7.76 -4.81
N ALA A 148 12.33 -7.21 -3.72
CA ALA A 148 13.69 -7.48 -3.30
C ALA A 148 13.88 -8.96 -2.91
N THR A 149 12.89 -9.54 -2.23
CA THR A 149 12.87 -10.96 -1.86
C THR A 149 12.84 -11.84 -3.11
N ILE A 150 11.98 -11.53 -4.08
CA ILE A 150 11.91 -12.24 -5.37
C ILE A 150 13.26 -12.19 -6.11
N GLN A 151 13.90 -11.02 -6.14
CA GLN A 151 15.22 -10.87 -6.77
C GLN A 151 16.28 -11.73 -6.08
N SER A 152 16.32 -11.72 -4.74
CA SER A 152 17.24 -12.58 -3.99
C SER A 152 16.99 -14.07 -4.24
N LEU A 153 15.73 -14.50 -4.27
CA LEU A 153 15.37 -15.89 -4.56
C LEU A 153 15.77 -16.28 -5.99
N THR A 154 15.59 -15.38 -6.94
CA THR A 154 15.97 -15.61 -8.35
C THR A 154 17.48 -15.80 -8.48
N VAL A 155 18.28 -14.96 -7.82
CA VAL A 155 19.75 -15.08 -7.79
C VAL A 155 20.16 -16.43 -7.19
N ASN A 156 19.56 -16.82 -6.08
CA ASN A 156 19.86 -18.11 -5.43
C ASN A 156 19.49 -19.30 -6.32
N LEU A 157 18.35 -19.23 -7.01
CA LEU A 157 17.94 -20.28 -7.96
C LEU A 157 18.88 -20.37 -9.16
N THR A 158 19.35 -19.24 -9.70
CA THR A 158 20.34 -19.25 -10.78
C THR A 158 21.66 -19.88 -10.34
N ALA A 159 22.15 -19.49 -9.16
CA ALA A 159 23.39 -20.06 -8.61
C ALA A 159 23.27 -21.57 -8.37
N LEU A 160 22.15 -22.02 -7.80
CA LEU A 160 21.91 -23.45 -7.56
C LEU A 160 21.76 -24.23 -8.87
N THR A 161 21.15 -23.63 -9.89
CA THR A 161 21.02 -24.26 -11.22
C THR A 161 22.38 -24.41 -11.89
N ASP A 162 23.25 -23.41 -11.76
CA ASP A 162 24.62 -23.46 -12.28
C ASP A 162 25.47 -24.51 -11.55
N GLU A 163 25.33 -24.62 -10.23
CA GLU A 163 26.00 -25.67 -9.43
C GLU A 163 25.55 -27.07 -9.85
N VAL A 164 24.24 -27.29 -10.01
CA VAL A 164 23.70 -28.57 -10.48
C VAL A 164 24.20 -28.90 -11.90
N ARG A 165 24.31 -27.89 -12.76
CA ARG A 165 24.86 -28.07 -14.12
C ARG A 165 26.32 -28.47 -14.08
N ASP A 166 27.14 -27.79 -13.28
CA ASP A 166 28.56 -28.10 -13.15
C ASP A 166 28.76 -29.52 -12.61
N LEU A 167 28.03 -29.90 -11.55
CA LEU A 167 28.07 -31.25 -11.00
C LEU A 167 27.68 -32.34 -12.02
N ARG A 168 26.68 -32.06 -12.87
CA ARG A 168 26.32 -32.97 -13.97
C ARG A 168 27.46 -33.12 -14.96
N THR A 169 28.11 -32.03 -15.36
CA THR A 169 29.25 -32.11 -16.28
C THR A 169 30.44 -32.85 -15.68
N GLN A 170 30.70 -32.68 -14.38
CA GLN A 170 31.73 -33.43 -13.67
C GLN A 170 31.41 -34.93 -13.61
N LEU A 171 30.13 -35.27 -13.43
CA LEU A 171 29.68 -36.66 -13.42
C LEU A 171 29.83 -37.32 -14.80
N ASP A 172 29.42 -36.62 -15.86
CA ASP A 172 29.55 -37.10 -17.24
C ASP A 172 31.02 -37.35 -17.61
N GLU A 173 31.92 -36.45 -17.22
CA GLU A 173 33.36 -36.62 -17.44
C GLU A 173 33.92 -37.82 -16.65
N ARG A 174 33.49 -38.00 -15.39
CA ARG A 174 33.89 -39.18 -14.60
C ARG A 174 33.38 -40.47 -15.22
N ILE A 175 32.15 -40.50 -15.72
CA ILE A 175 31.58 -41.67 -16.40
C ILE A 175 32.41 -41.99 -17.65
N ARG A 176 32.73 -40.98 -18.47
CA ARG A 176 33.54 -41.15 -19.67
C ARG A 176 34.92 -41.75 -19.36
N VAL A 177 35.61 -41.22 -18.35
CA VAL A 177 36.92 -41.76 -17.93
C VAL A 177 36.79 -43.21 -17.47
N LEU A 178 35.73 -43.56 -16.73
CA LEU A 178 35.49 -44.94 -16.30
C LEU A 178 35.19 -45.88 -17.48
N GLU A 179 34.40 -45.43 -18.47
CA GLU A 179 34.11 -46.20 -19.68
C GLU A 179 35.36 -46.47 -20.51
N GLU A 180 36.25 -45.47 -20.64
CA GLU A 180 37.55 -45.62 -21.30
C GLU A 180 38.44 -46.65 -20.58
N HIS A 181 38.53 -46.56 -19.25
CA HIS A 181 39.33 -47.50 -18.44
C HIS A 181 38.74 -48.92 -18.42
N ALA A 182 37.41 -49.04 -18.46
CA ALA A 182 36.74 -50.34 -18.47
C ALA A 182 36.79 -51.04 -19.84
N GLY A 183 37.30 -50.37 -20.89
CA GLY A 183 37.32 -50.90 -22.26
C GLY A 183 35.93 -51.20 -22.81
N LEU A 184 34.90 -50.51 -22.27
CA LEU A 184 33.49 -50.75 -22.58
C LEU A 184 32.99 -49.96 -23.80
N THR A 185 33.86 -49.21 -24.48
CA THR A 185 33.58 -48.68 -25.82
C THR A 185 33.53 -49.84 -26.81
N ALA A 186 32.30 -50.31 -27.02
CA ALA A 186 31.99 -51.47 -27.82
C ALA A 186 32.49 -51.37 -29.27
N ARG A 187 32.87 -52.53 -29.79
CA ARG A 187 32.72 -52.93 -31.18
C ARG A 187 31.26 -52.83 -31.63
#